data_AF-A0A847B8E0-F1
#
_entry.id   AF-A0A847B8E0-F1
#
_cell.length_a   1.000
_cell.length_b   1.000
_cell.length_c   1.000
_cell.angle_alpha   90.00
_cell.angle_beta   90.00
_cell.angle_gamma   90.00
#
_symmetry.space_group_name_H-M   'P 1'
#
loop_
_entity.id
_entity.type
_entity.pdbx_description
1 polymer ?
#
loop_
_entity_poly.entity_id
_entity_poly.type
_entity_poly.pdbx_seq_one_letter_code
_entity_poly.pdbx_strand_id
1 'polypeptide(L)' 'VDTSYTTIGGFCQEFVDGFAKVGDQFDFGGYHFTVLEADEFSVEKLRVKKIFLEEDK' A
#
# COMPACT_ATOMS: atom_id res chain seq x y z
N VAL A 1 0.34 13.99 -12.81
CA VAL A 1 -0.44 13.48 -11.65
C VAL A 1 0.00 14.32 -10.49
N ASP A 2 -0.89 15.16 -9.97
CA ASP A 2 -0.68 15.81 -8.67
C ASP A 2 -1.26 14.89 -7.61
N THR A 3 -0.46 14.56 -6.60
CA THR A 3 -0.87 13.75 -5.45
C THR A 3 -0.87 14.62 -4.20
N SER A 4 -1.81 14.38 -3.29
CA SER A 4 -1.86 14.97 -1.94
C SER A 4 -0.66 14.56 -1.07
N TYR A 5 0.07 13.52 -1.48
CA TYR A 5 1.17 12.91 -0.77
C TYR A 5 2.46 12.87 -1.61
N THR A 6 3.60 12.84 -0.92
CA THR A 6 4.94 12.67 -1.53
C THR A 6 5.71 11.49 -0.93
N THR A 7 5.18 10.87 0.12
CA THR A 7 5.81 9.74 0.82
C THR A 7 4.98 8.48 0.68
N ILE A 8 5.61 7.34 0.93
CA ILE A 8 4.91 6.06 0.90
C ILE A 8 3.88 5.91 2.03
N GLY A 9 4.14 6.52 3.19
CA GLY A 9 3.16 6.59 4.27
C GLY A 9 1.92 7.38 3.87
N GLY A 10 2.10 8.54 3.21
CA GLY A 10 0.99 9.33 2.68
C GLY A 10 0.22 8.58 1.59
N PHE A 11 0.92 7.83 0.73
CA PHE A 11 0.27 6.94 -0.24
C PHE A 11 -0.60 5.88 0.44
N CYS A 12 -0.11 5.20 1.48
CA CYS A 12 -0.89 4.19 2.20
C CYS A 12 -2.17 4.75 2.83
N GLN A 13 -2.14 5.97 3.35
CA GLN A 13 -3.29 6.61 4.00
C GLN A 13 -4.48 6.84 3.06
N GLU A 14 -4.28 6.85 1.75
CA GLU A 14 -5.38 6.95 0.78
C GLU A 14 -6.21 5.65 0.69
N PHE A 15 -5.68 4.53 1.19
CA PHE A 15 -6.29 3.20 1.04
C PHE A 15 -6.71 2.52 2.35
N VAL A 16 -6.32 3.09 3.50
CA VAL A 16 -6.62 2.53 4.83
C VAL A 16 -7.32 3.57 5.70
N ASP A 17 -8.10 3.12 6.68
CA ASP A 17 -8.76 4.02 7.62
C ASP A 17 -7.82 4.38 8.78
N GLY A 18 -7.48 5.67 8.89
CA GLY A 18 -6.55 6.18 9.90
C GLY A 18 -5.07 5.86 9.59
N PHE A 19 -4.30 5.58 10.65
CA PHE A 19 -2.88 5.22 10.51
C PHE A 19 -2.72 3.77 10.04
N ALA A 20 -1.88 3.58 9.02
CA ALA A 20 -1.54 2.27 8.50
C ALA A 20 -0.85 1.39 9.55
N LYS A 21 -1.22 0.12 9.59
CA LYS A 21 -0.73 -0.88 10.55
C LYS A 21 -0.09 -2.06 9.83
N VAL A 22 0.82 -2.74 10.52
CA VAL A 22 1.42 -3.98 10.02
C VAL A 22 0.33 -4.99 9.68
N GLY A 23 0.38 -5.51 8.46
CA GLY A 23 -0.60 -6.45 7.94
C GLY A 23 -1.69 -5.81 7.06
N ASP A 24 -1.83 -4.49 7.06
CA ASP A 24 -2.75 -3.81 6.13
C ASP A 24 -2.40 -4.12 4.68
N GLN A 25 -3.44 -4.29 3.87
CA GLN A 25 -3.34 -4.72 2.48
C GLN A 25 -4.27 -3.92 1.60
N PHE A 26 -3.80 -3.58 0.41
CA PHE A 26 -4.59 -2.89 -0.61
C PHE A 26 -4.02 -3.14 -2.00
N ASP A 27 -4.88 -3.02 -3.01
CA ASP A 27 -4.51 -3.17 -4.42
C ASP A 27 -4.56 -1.81 -5.12
N PHE A 28 -3.52 -1.51 -5.89
CA PHE A 28 -3.47 -0.30 -6.70
C PHE A 28 -2.62 -0.51 -7.95
N GLY A 29 -3.12 -0.10 -9.12
CA GLY A 29 -2.36 -0.10 -10.37
C GLY A 29 -1.87 -1.49 -10.82
N GLY A 30 -2.59 -2.57 -10.49
CA GLY A 30 -2.16 -3.94 -10.82
C GLY A 30 -1.09 -4.50 -9.88
N TYR A 31 -0.92 -3.90 -8.70
CA TYR A 31 -0.03 -4.37 -7.65
C TYR A 31 -0.80 -4.54 -6.34
N HIS A 32 -0.43 -5.57 -5.59
CA HIS A 32 -0.86 -5.83 -4.23
C HIS A 32 0.20 -5.34 -3.26
N PHE A 33 -0.20 -4.47 -2.34
CA PHE A 33 0.64 -3.87 -1.32
C PHE A 33 0.36 -4.50 0.04
N THR A 34 1.40 -4.70 0.84
CA THR A 34 1.27 -5.17 2.23
C THR A 34 2.21 -4.39 3.13
N VAL A 35 1.68 -3.77 4.19
CA VAL A 35 2.50 -3.08 5.20
C VAL A 35 3.23 -4.14 6.04
N LEU A 36 4.56 -4.11 6.01
CA LEU A 36 5.40 -5.06 6.76
C LEU A 36 5.88 -4.49 8.09
N GLU A 37 6.21 -3.21 8.10
CA GLU A 37 6.76 -2.51 9.28
C GLU A 37 6.16 -1.10 9.32
N ALA A 38 5.56 -0.75 10.45
CA ALA A 38 4.99 0.57 10.74
C ALA A 38 5.06 0.82 12.24
N ASP A 39 5.22 2.07 12.64
CA ASP A 39 5.04 2.53 14.02
C ASP A 39 3.69 3.25 14.18
N GLU A 40 3.50 3.97 15.29
CA GLU A 40 2.23 4.65 15.58
C GLU A 40 1.88 5.74 14.55
N PHE A 41 2.88 6.30 13.85
CA PHE A 41 2.70 7.47 13.00
C PHE A 41 3.23 7.31 11.57
N SER A 42 4.03 6.28 11.30
CA SER A 42 4.79 6.15 10.07
C SER A 42 4.86 4.72 9.55
N VAL A 43 4.91 4.61 8.21
CA VAL A 43 5.14 3.35 7.50
C VAL A 43 6.59 3.30 7.09
N GLU A 44 7.30 2.28 7.54
CA GLU A 44 8.73 2.10 7.30
C GLU A 44 8.98 1.15 6.12
N LYS A 45 8.09 0.17 5.91
CA LYS A 45 8.32 -0.87 4.90
C LYS A 45 7.05 -1.46 4.33
N LEU A 46 7.03 -1.60 3.02
CA LEU A 46 5.98 -2.27 2.27
C LEU A 46 6.55 -3.40 1.41
N ARG A 47 5.75 -4.45 1.28
CA ARG A 47 5.89 -5.43 0.22
C ARG A 47 4.99 -5.03 -0.94
N VAL A 48 5.51 -5.13 -2.15
CA VAL A 48 4.74 -4.92 -3.38
C VAL A 48 4.85 -6.18 -4.22
N LYS A 49 3.72 -6.71 -4.67
CA LYS A 49 3.64 -7.84 -5.60
C LYS A 49 2.84 -7.44 -6.82
N LYS A 50 3.32 -7.79 -8.01
CA LYS A 50 2.52 -7.64 -9.22
C LYS A 50 1.36 -8.65 -9.19
N ILE A 51 0.16 -8.18 -9.48
CA ILE A 51 -1.00 -9.05 -9.66
C ILE A 51 -0.90 -9.62 -11.07
N PHE A 52 -0.74 -10.94 -11.16
CA PHE A 52 -0.86 -11.66 -12.42
C PHE A 52 -2.31 -12.11 -12.52
N LEU A 53 -3.08 -11.47 -13.40
CA LEU A 53 -4.37 -12.01 -13.82
C LEU A 53 -4.04 -13.24 -14.66
N GLU A 54 -4.45 -14.42 -14.22
CA GLU A 54 -4.47 -15.57 -15.12
C GLU A 54 -5.51 -15.24 -16.20
N GLU A 55 -5.06 -14.98 -17.42
CA GLU A 55 -5.97 -14.96 -18.57
C GLU A 55 -6.55 -16.37 -18.69
N ASP A 56 -7.87 -16.49 -18.48
CA ASP A 56 -8.62 -17.73 -18.74
C ASP A 56 -8.23 -18.26 -20.12
N LYS A 57 -7.66 -19.47 -20.12
CA LYS A 57 -7.20 -20.19 -21.32
C LYS A 57 -8.33 -20.55 -22.26
#